data_AF-A0A914VBG1-F1
#
_entry.id   AF-A0A914VBG1-F1
#
_cell.length_a   1.000
_cell.length_b   1.000
_cell.length_c   1.000
_cell.angle_alpha   90.00
_cell.angle_beta   90.00
_cell.angle_gamma   90.00
#
_symmetry.space_group_name_H-M   'P 1'
#
loop_
_entity.id
_entity.type
_entity.pdbx_description
1 polymer ?
#
loop_
_entity_poly.entity_id
_entity_poly.type
_entity_poly.pdbx_seq_one_letter_code
_entity_poly.pdbx_strand_id
1 'polypeptide(L)'
;HGMTALHLGAKNGFVRILEVFDKSLLRRCSRKTGLNAMHIAAYYGQSDFISEMLSYVPASCRSEPPIYNHLVVKELATEYGLTPLHLAAQSGHDGLVRMLLNQGVQVDATSTTM
;
A
#
# COMPACT_ATOMS: atom_id res chain seq x y z
N HIS A 1 14.11 6.46 -10.56
CA HIS A 1 13.22 7.26 -9.68
C HIS A 1 12.09 6.39 -9.14
N GLY A 2 12.04 6.20 -7.81
CA GLY A 2 11.24 5.15 -7.14
C GLY A 2 10.06 5.67 -6.32
N MET A 3 10.31 6.17 -5.11
CA MET A 3 9.25 6.77 -4.28
C MET A 3 8.96 8.20 -4.71
N THR A 4 7.70 8.60 -4.59
CA THR A 4 7.20 9.95 -4.87
C THR A 4 6.84 10.64 -3.56
N ALA A 5 6.55 11.95 -3.57
CA ALA A 5 6.13 12.65 -2.35
C ALA A 5 4.89 12.01 -1.71
N LEU A 6 3.95 11.48 -2.52
CA LEU A 6 2.81 10.71 -2.03
C LEU A 6 3.22 9.48 -1.21
N HIS A 7 4.23 8.72 -1.65
CA HIS A 7 4.75 7.57 -0.92
C HIS A 7 5.37 7.98 0.43
N LEU A 8 6.07 9.11 0.46
CA LEU A 8 6.66 9.65 1.69
C LEU A 8 5.57 10.18 2.63
N GLY A 9 4.53 10.82 2.10
CA GLY A 9 3.36 11.24 2.88
C GLY A 9 2.64 10.04 3.50
N ALA A 10 2.43 8.98 2.73
CA ALA A 10 1.85 7.73 3.21
C ALA A 10 2.66 7.07 4.32
N LYS A 11 4.00 7.11 4.25
CA LYS A 11 4.87 6.60 5.32
C LYS A 11 4.68 7.37 6.64
N ASN A 12 4.50 8.69 6.56
CA ASN A 12 4.38 9.57 7.73
C ASN A 12 2.92 9.83 8.16
N GLY A 13 1.93 9.24 7.48
CA GLY A 13 0.52 9.47 7.79
C GLY A 13 0.02 10.87 7.42
N PHE A 14 0.65 11.55 6.45
CA PHE A 14 0.24 12.90 6.03
C PHE A 14 -1.00 12.85 5.15
N VAL A 15 -2.16 12.72 5.79
CA VAL A 15 -3.46 12.55 5.14
C VAL A 15 -3.78 13.67 4.14
N ARG A 16 -3.54 14.93 4.51
CA ARG A 16 -3.77 16.12 3.66
C ARG A 16 -3.03 16.10 2.32
N ILE A 17 -1.98 15.29 2.16
CA ILE A 17 -1.28 15.16 0.88
C ILE A 17 -2.21 14.56 -0.19
N LEU A 18 -3.22 13.79 0.21
CA LEU A 18 -4.22 13.19 -0.68
C LEU A 18 -5.11 14.25 -1.35
N GLU A 19 -5.36 15.37 -0.67
CA GLU A 19 -6.13 16.51 -1.21
C GLU A 19 -5.37 17.26 -2.31
N VAL A 20 -4.03 17.29 -2.20
CA VAL A 20 -3.15 18.05 -3.11
C VAL A 20 -2.77 17.22 -4.35
N PHE A 21 -2.73 15.90 -4.22
CA PHE A 21 -2.34 15.01 -5.31
C PHE A 21 -3.52 14.65 -6.21
N ASP A 22 -3.25 14.55 -7.52
CA ASP A 22 -4.23 14.02 -8.46
C ASP A 22 -4.64 12.59 -8.10
N LYS A 23 -5.95 12.34 -8.15
CA LYS A 23 -6.54 11.02 -7.85
C LYS A 23 -5.99 9.92 -8.75
N SER A 24 -5.60 10.25 -9.99
CA SER A 24 -4.96 9.32 -10.92
C SER A 24 -3.60 8.83 -10.43
N LEU A 25 -2.88 9.65 -9.64
CA LEU A 25 -1.57 9.32 -9.09
C LEU A 25 -1.66 8.41 -7.85
N LEU A 26 -2.83 8.32 -7.20
CA LEU A 26 -3.04 7.48 -6.01
C LEU A 26 -2.87 5.99 -6.30
N ARG A 27 -3.28 5.55 -7.49
CA ARG A 27 -3.14 4.14 -7.92
C ARG A 27 -1.73 3.80 -8.40
N ARG A 28 -0.88 4.80 -8.60
CA ARG A 28 0.42 4.59 -9.24
C ARG A 28 1.40 3.87 -8.31
N CYS A 29 1.89 2.73 -8.77
CA CYS A 29 2.92 1.96 -8.07
C CYS A 29 4.32 2.53 -8.30
N SER A 30 5.19 2.36 -7.31
CA SER A 30 6.60 2.69 -7.43
C SER A 30 7.29 1.73 -8.39
N ARG A 31 8.01 2.26 -9.39
CA ARG A 31 8.84 1.43 -10.28
C ARG A 31 9.95 0.63 -9.58
N LYS A 32 10.33 1.03 -8.36
CA LYS A 32 11.38 0.35 -7.58
C LYS A 32 10.85 -0.81 -6.73
N THR A 33 9.68 -0.67 -6.13
CA THR A 33 9.15 -1.64 -5.16
C THR A 33 7.88 -2.33 -5.64
N GLY A 34 7.23 -1.83 -6.70
CA GLY A 34 5.92 -2.32 -7.12
C GLY A 34 4.77 -1.88 -6.21
N LEU A 35 5.07 -1.16 -5.11
CA LEU A 35 4.09 -0.73 -4.12
C LEU A 35 3.58 0.67 -4.42
N ASN A 36 2.28 0.88 -4.25
CA ASN A 36 1.68 2.22 -4.23
C ASN A 36 1.78 2.86 -2.83
N ALA A 37 1.25 4.07 -2.70
CA ALA A 37 1.22 4.78 -1.42
C ALA A 37 0.40 4.06 -0.33
N MET A 38 -0.71 3.42 -0.69
CA MET A 38 -1.57 2.68 0.24
C MET A 38 -0.85 1.48 0.87
N HIS A 39 -0.06 0.76 0.08
CA HIS A 39 0.78 -0.35 0.56
C HIS A 39 1.78 0.13 1.62
N ILE A 40 2.42 1.28 1.37
CA ILE A 40 3.35 1.87 2.34
C ILE A 40 2.59 2.28 3.61
N ALA A 41 1.46 2.98 3.48
CA ALA A 41 0.64 3.33 4.63
C ALA A 41 0.24 2.11 5.47
N ALA A 42 -0.11 0.99 4.82
CA ALA A 42 -0.49 -0.25 5.50
C ALA A 42 0.67 -0.86 6.28
N TYR A 43 1.86 -0.89 5.69
CA TYR A 43 3.07 -1.38 6.34
C TYR A 43 3.44 -0.57 7.59
N TYR A 44 3.25 0.76 7.53
CA TYR A 44 3.54 1.65 8.65
C TYR A 44 2.36 1.85 9.63
N GLY A 45 1.22 1.18 9.41
CA GLY A 45 0.09 1.25 10.34
C GLY A 45 -0.74 2.54 10.25
N GLN A 46 -0.64 3.27 9.14
CA GLN A 46 -1.28 4.57 8.95
C GLN A 46 -2.77 4.42 8.60
N SER A 47 -3.56 4.12 9.63
CA SER A 47 -4.99 3.80 9.50
C SER A 47 -5.81 4.97 8.95
N ASP A 48 -5.58 6.19 9.44
CA ASP A 48 -6.31 7.39 8.98
C ASP A 48 -6.02 7.68 7.51
N PHE A 49 -4.76 7.56 7.11
CA PHE A 49 -4.35 7.71 5.71
C PHE A 49 -5.03 6.68 4.81
N ILE A 50 -5.13 5.43 5.26
CA ILE A 50 -5.82 4.37 4.51
C ILE A 50 -7.31 4.64 4.45
N SER A 51 -7.95 5.03 5.55
CA SER A 51 -9.37 5.35 5.59
C SER A 51 -9.72 6.47 4.59
N GLU A 52 -8.89 7.51 4.54
CA GLU A 52 -9.12 8.59 3.59
C GLU A 52 -8.82 8.16 2.15
N MET A 53 -7.71 7.45 1.92
CA MET A 53 -7.35 6.96 0.60
C MET A 53 -8.37 5.94 0.05
N LEU A 54 -9.04 5.17 0.91
CA LEU A 54 -10.13 4.25 0.55
C LEU A 54 -11.34 4.97 -0.04
N SER A 55 -11.58 6.23 0.34
CA SER A 55 -12.65 7.05 -0.26
C SER A 55 -12.38 7.41 -1.73
N TYR A 56 -11.12 7.29 -2.17
CA TYR A 56 -10.70 7.61 -3.54
C TYR A 56 -10.29 6.38 -4.36
N VAL A 57 -9.75 5.35 -3.70
CA VAL A 57 -9.19 4.16 -4.34
C VAL A 57 -9.70 2.91 -3.61
N PRO A 58 -10.24 1.92 -4.34
CA PRO A 58 -10.66 0.66 -3.73
C PRO A 58 -9.44 -0.08 -3.16
N ALA A 59 -9.62 -0.70 -2.00
CA ALA A 59 -8.60 -1.48 -1.31
C ALA A 59 -8.06 -2.68 -2.11
N SER A 60 -8.72 -3.05 -3.21
CA SER A 60 -8.36 -4.18 -4.07
C SER A 60 -7.13 -3.93 -4.95
N CYS A 61 -6.45 -2.80 -4.78
CA CYS A 61 -5.21 -2.50 -5.48
C CYS A 61 -4.13 -3.51 -5.11
N ARG A 62 -3.74 -4.33 -6.09
CA ARG A 62 -2.62 -5.26 -6.01
C ARG A 62 -1.32 -4.55 -6.34
N SER A 63 -0.23 -4.93 -5.67
CA SER A 63 1.11 -4.47 -6.04
C SER A 63 1.50 -4.97 -7.43
N GLU A 64 2.23 -4.14 -8.16
CA GLU A 64 2.78 -4.50 -9.47
C GLU A 64 4.11 -5.24 -9.31
N PRO A 65 4.49 -6.12 -10.25
CA PRO A 65 5.81 -6.76 -10.21
C PRO A 65 6.92 -5.70 -10.27
N PRO A 66 7.89 -5.71 -9.35
CA PRO A 66 8.99 -4.76 -9.38
C PRO A 66 9.86 -5.00 -10.62
N ILE A 67 10.18 -3.92 -11.35
CA ILE A 67 10.98 -3.98 -12.59
C ILE A 67 12.46 -4.32 -12.29
N TYR A 68 12.91 -4.20 -11.04
CA TYR A 68 14.26 -4.55 -10.59
C TYR A 68 14.23 -5.31 -9.27
N ASN A 69 14.89 -6.47 -9.24
CA ASN A 69 15.04 -7.37 -8.09
C ASN A 69 16.03 -6.83 -7.02
N HIS A 70 15.95 -5.54 -6.67
CA HIS A 70 17.05 -4.85 -5.99
C HIS A 70 16.75 -4.57 -4.51
N LEU A 71 17.11 -5.53 -3.65
CA LEU A 71 17.86 -5.49 -2.37
C LEU A 71 17.64 -4.37 -1.31
N VAL A 72 16.87 -3.31 -1.56
CA VAL A 72 16.74 -2.15 -0.64
C VAL A 72 15.58 -2.34 0.35
N VAL A 73 14.63 -3.22 0.03
CA VAL A 73 13.61 -3.70 0.96
C VAL A 73 13.53 -5.22 0.79
N LYS A 74 14.52 -5.92 1.34
CA LYS A 74 14.60 -7.38 1.33
C LYS A 74 13.34 -8.04 1.93
N GLU A 75 12.59 -7.31 2.76
CA GLU A 75 11.35 -7.78 3.39
C GLU A 75 10.08 -7.59 2.54
N LEU A 76 10.05 -6.62 1.60
CA LEU A 76 8.83 -6.27 0.84
C LEU A 76 8.92 -6.61 -0.65
N ALA A 77 10.10 -6.92 -1.16
CA ALA A 77 10.36 -7.11 -2.59
C ALA A 77 10.38 -8.58 -3.03
N THR A 78 10.17 -9.53 -2.11
CA THR A 78 10.15 -10.97 -2.42
C THR A 78 8.83 -11.42 -3.06
N GLU A 79 7.74 -10.68 -2.87
CA GLU A 79 6.39 -11.08 -3.31
C GLU A 79 5.67 -9.92 -4.01
N TYR A 80 4.95 -10.21 -5.08
CA TYR A 80 4.14 -9.25 -5.84
C TYR A 80 2.68 -9.70 -5.89
N GLY A 81 1.77 -8.79 -6.23
CA GLY A 81 0.33 -9.04 -6.07
C GLY A 81 -0.14 -8.95 -4.62
N LEU A 82 0.68 -8.37 -3.73
CA LEU A 82 0.31 -8.09 -2.36
C LEU A 82 -0.80 -7.04 -2.31
N THR A 83 -1.67 -7.15 -1.32
CA THR A 83 -2.67 -6.13 -1.00
C THR A 83 -2.22 -5.34 0.23
N PRO A 84 -2.79 -4.15 0.48
CA PRO A 84 -2.56 -3.43 1.72
C PRO A 84 -2.87 -4.28 2.96
N LEU A 85 -3.82 -5.21 2.88
CA LEU A 85 -4.15 -6.13 3.96
C LEU A 85 -2.99 -7.08 4.31
N HIS A 86 -2.29 -7.63 3.31
CA HIS A 86 -1.12 -8.47 3.55
C HIS A 86 -0.02 -7.72 4.28
N LEU A 87 0.23 -6.46 3.90
CA LEU A 87 1.25 -5.64 4.54
C LEU A 87 0.86 -5.25 5.96
N ALA A 88 -0.41 -4.89 6.18
CA ALA A 88 -0.91 -4.62 7.53
C ALA A 88 -0.79 -5.87 8.43
N ALA A 89 -1.10 -7.05 7.91
CA ALA A 89 -0.99 -8.32 8.64
C ALA A 89 0.48 -8.70 8.90
N GLN A 90 1.35 -8.58 7.89
CA GLN A 90 2.80 -8.85 8.02
C GLN A 90 3.44 -7.93 9.06
N SER A 91 3.05 -6.65 9.09
CA SER A 91 3.57 -5.67 10.03
C SER A 91 2.94 -5.74 11.42
N GLY A 92 1.92 -6.59 11.64
CA GLY A 92 1.26 -6.78 12.93
C GLY A 92 0.29 -5.66 13.31
N HIS A 93 -0.27 -4.94 12.34
CA HIS A 93 -1.22 -3.85 12.59
C HIS A 93 -2.66 -4.37 12.68
N ASP A 94 -2.98 -5.09 13.76
CA ASP A 94 -4.27 -5.75 13.95
C ASP A 94 -5.48 -4.81 13.80
N GLY A 95 -5.39 -3.59 14.34
CA GLY A 95 -6.45 -2.58 14.23
C GLY A 95 -6.72 -2.19 12.78
N LEU A 96 -5.66 -2.06 11.99
CA LEU A 96 -5.73 -1.71 10.57
C LEU A 96 -6.25 -2.89 9.75
N VAL A 97 -5.81 -4.12 10.06
CA VAL A 97 -6.36 -5.35 9.48
C VAL A 97 -7.86 -5.42 9.68
N ARG A 98 -8.36 -5.21 10.91
CA ARG A 98 -9.81 -5.20 11.20
C ARG A 98 -10.54 -4.09 10.45
N MET A 99 -9.96 -2.91 10.35
CA MET A 99 -10.54 -1.80 9.58
C MET A 99 -10.65 -2.16 8.10
N LEU A 100 -9.61 -2.70 7.48
CA LEU A 100 -9.63 -3.15 6.09
C LEU A 100 -10.64 -4.30 5.89
N LEU A 101 -10.71 -5.28 6.78
CA LEU A 101 -11.72 -6.35 6.71
C LEU A 101 -13.15 -5.80 6.75
N ASN A 102 -13.42 -4.81 7.61
CA ASN A 102 -14.73 -4.16 7.70
C ASN A 102 -15.10 -3.38 6.42
N GLN A 103 -14.12 -2.97 5.62
CA GLN A 103 -14.32 -2.24 4.37
C GLN A 103 -14.63 -3.17 3.18
N GLY A 104 -14.93 -4.46 3.44
CA GLY A 104 -15.28 -5.42 2.40
C GLY A 104 -14.09 -5.85 1.54
N VAL A 105 -12.87 -5.67 2.06
CA VAL A 105 -11.66 -6.13 1.39
C VAL A 105 -11.69 -7.65 1.36
N GLN A 106 -11.56 -8.20 0.14
CA GLN A 106 -11.46 -9.64 -0.09
C GLN A 106 -10.27 -10.19 0.71
N VAL A 107 -10.58 -10.95 1.77
CA VAL A 107 -9.58 -11.62 2.63
C VAL A 107 -8.75 -12.61 1.81
N ASP A 108 -9.38 -13.15 0.76
CA ASP A 108 -8.84 -14.18 -0.13
C ASP A 108 -8.04 -13.59 -1.30
N ALA A 109 -7.52 -12.37 -1.14
CA ALA A 109 -6.66 -11.78 -2.15
C ALA A 109 -5.38 -12.60 -2.26
N THR A 110 -5.32 -13.56 -3.18
CA THR A 110 -4.12 -14.38 -3.39
C THR A 110 -2.92 -13.49 -3.71
N SER A 111 -1.89 -13.53 -2.87
CA SER A 111 -0.55 -13.05 -3.23
C SER A 111 0.03 -14.03 -4.25
N THR A 112 0.65 -13.54 -5.32
CA THR A 112 1.32 -14.43 -6.27
C THR A 112 2.73 -14.67 -5.74
N THR A 113 2.90 -15.75 -5.00
CA THR A 113 4.21 -16.29 -4.60
C THR A 113 4.75 -17.14 -5.74
N MET A 114 5.90 -16.77 -6.31
CA MET A 114 6.66 -17.63 -7.23
C MET A 114 7.55 -18.60 -6.44
#